data_AF-A0A936NDV7-F1
#
_entry.id   AF-A0A936NDV7-F1
#
_cell.length_a   1.000
_cell.length_b   1.000
_cell.length_c   1.000
_cell.angle_alpha   90.00
_cell.angle_beta   90.00
_cell.angle_gamma   90.00
#
_symmetry.space_group_name_H-M   'P 1'
#
loop_
_entity.id
_entity.type
_entity.pdbx_description
1 polymer ?
#
loop_
_entity_poly.entity_id
_entity_poly.type
_entity_poly.pdbx_seq_one_letter_code
_entity_poly.pdbx_strand_id
1 'polypeptide(L)'
;MSNPMSTPPAEYVQATIPGATVKAGPLGLNARLHTIVITNYRLLFVRSTTADFRRIAAELKQQARDAGKGRIGQWGAQQRAQHVLAQECAAMAPADLLARHPKNFAIDRATVTKLKLKRVENYETSENRLSIKTTGKNYKLLLNGISVADARQTFLNAGLKQGLL
;
A
#
# COMPACT_ATOMS: atom_id res chain seq x y z
N MET A 1 -15.21 -21.35 37.17
CA MET A 1 -15.57 -20.18 36.34
C MET A 1 -14.59 -20.10 35.19
N SER A 2 -14.99 -20.58 34.02
CA SER A 2 -14.15 -20.56 32.81
C SER A 2 -14.24 -19.17 32.19
N ASN A 3 -13.12 -18.47 32.08
CA ASN A 3 -13.06 -17.24 31.28
C ASN A 3 -13.49 -17.60 29.84
N PRO A 4 -14.47 -16.91 29.22
CA PRO A 4 -14.65 -17.06 27.79
C PRO A 4 -13.35 -16.57 27.15
N MET A 5 -12.61 -17.48 26.50
CA MET A 5 -11.50 -17.10 25.65
C MET A 5 -12.07 -16.18 24.58
N SER A 6 -11.84 -14.88 24.72
CA SER A 6 -12.18 -13.92 23.68
C SER A 6 -11.44 -14.33 22.42
N THR A 7 -12.14 -14.93 21.47
CA THR A 7 -11.60 -15.23 20.15
C THR A 7 -11.02 -13.93 19.60
N PRO A 8 -9.73 -13.88 19.22
CA PRO A 8 -9.17 -12.69 18.61
C PRO A 8 -10.05 -12.30 17.41
N PRO A 9 -10.43 -11.02 17.26
CA PRO A 9 -11.23 -10.62 16.11
C PRO A 9 -10.58 -11.08 14.81
N ALA A 10 -11.38 -11.51 13.83
CA ALA A 10 -10.85 -11.94 12.54
C ALA A 10 -10.02 -10.80 11.89
N GLU A 11 -8.94 -11.14 11.18
CA GLU A 11 -8.13 -10.13 10.48
C GLU A 11 -8.91 -9.59 9.28
N TYR A 12 -9.02 -8.27 9.16
CA TYR A 12 -9.69 -7.59 8.05
C TYR A 12 -8.92 -6.36 7.57
N VAL A 13 -9.10 -6.01 6.30
CA VAL A 13 -8.48 -4.83 5.69
C VAL A 13 -9.18 -3.56 6.16
N GLN A 14 -8.42 -2.63 6.73
CA GLN A 14 -8.89 -1.32 7.17
C GLN A 14 -8.66 -0.24 6.12
N ALA A 15 -7.54 -0.31 5.39
CA ALA A 15 -7.22 0.64 4.33
C ALA A 15 -6.14 0.11 3.39
N THR A 16 -5.97 0.75 2.23
CA THR A 16 -4.91 0.44 1.27
C THR A 16 -4.22 1.71 0.78
N ILE A 17 -2.90 1.68 0.66
CA ILE A 17 -2.09 2.75 0.07
C ILE A 17 -1.40 2.21 -1.19
N PRO A 18 -1.83 2.61 -2.39
CA PRO A 18 -1.19 2.20 -3.63
C PRO A 18 0.17 2.87 -3.84
N GLY A 19 0.96 2.30 -4.74
CA GLY A 19 2.10 3.00 -5.32
C GLY A 19 3.30 3.18 -4.37
N ALA A 20 3.45 2.30 -3.38
CA ALA A 20 4.55 2.35 -2.42
C ALA A 20 5.76 1.57 -2.95
N THR A 21 6.84 2.28 -3.28
CA THR A 21 8.10 1.66 -3.70
C THR A 21 8.98 1.40 -2.49
N VAL A 22 9.15 0.13 -2.12
CA VAL A 22 10.08 -0.30 -1.07
C VAL A 22 11.50 -0.19 -1.62
N LYS A 23 12.35 0.68 -1.05
CA LYS A 23 13.76 0.73 -1.43
C LYS A 23 14.48 -0.46 -0.79
N ALA A 24 15.03 -1.35 -1.61
CA ALA A 24 15.84 -2.48 -1.17
C ALA A 24 17.19 -2.53 -1.90
N GLY A 25 18.22 -2.98 -1.19
CA GLY A 25 19.60 -3.11 -1.71
C GLY A 25 20.39 -1.80 -1.77
N PRO A 26 21.70 -1.87 -2.05
CA PRO A 26 22.53 -0.68 -2.28
C PRO A 26 21.97 0.14 -3.45
N LEU A 27 21.93 1.45 -3.30
CA LEU A 27 21.45 2.43 -4.31
C LEU A 27 20.00 2.24 -4.80
N GLY A 28 19.19 1.38 -4.17
CA GLY A 28 17.80 1.17 -4.57
C GLY A 28 17.62 0.29 -5.81
N LEU A 29 18.66 -0.44 -6.23
CA LEU A 29 18.63 -1.38 -7.38
C LEU A 29 17.50 -2.42 -7.30
N ASN A 30 17.08 -2.78 -6.09
CA ASN A 30 15.98 -3.73 -5.87
C ASN A 30 14.69 -3.04 -5.43
N ALA A 31 14.51 -1.77 -5.75
CA ALA A 31 13.26 -1.07 -5.54
C ALA A 31 12.11 -1.78 -6.25
N ARG A 32 11.03 -2.07 -5.53
CA ARG A 32 9.83 -2.73 -6.08
C ARG A 32 8.58 -2.00 -5.61
N LEU A 33 7.62 -1.89 -6.52
CA LEU A 33 6.33 -1.28 -6.28
C LEU A 33 5.43 -2.26 -5.53
N HIS A 34 4.74 -1.74 -4.53
CA HIS A 34 3.79 -2.47 -3.70
C HIS A 34 2.54 -1.64 -3.46
N THR A 35 1.46 -2.32 -3.13
CA THR A 35 0.33 -1.75 -2.41
C THR A 35 0.50 -2.09 -0.94
N ILE A 36 0.45 -1.08 -0.07
CA ILE A 36 0.42 -1.30 1.39
C ILE A 36 -1.03 -1.58 1.76
N VAL A 37 -1.29 -2.73 2.35
CA VAL A 37 -2.59 -3.10 2.90
C VAL A 37 -2.49 -3.00 4.41
N ILE A 38 -3.32 -2.17 5.01
CA ILE A 38 -3.36 -1.93 6.44
C ILE A 38 -4.51 -2.76 7.00
N THR A 39 -4.20 -3.74 7.84
CA THR A 39 -5.20 -4.54 8.55
C THR A 39 -5.26 -4.15 10.01
N ASN A 40 -6.25 -4.67 10.74
CA ASN A 40 -6.31 -4.54 12.20
C ASN A 40 -5.09 -5.13 12.93
N TYR A 41 -4.30 -6.02 12.31
CA TYR A 41 -3.13 -6.66 12.94
C TYR A 41 -1.78 -6.27 12.35
N ARG A 42 -1.68 -6.09 11.03
CA ARG A 42 -0.39 -5.96 10.33
C ARG A 42 -0.47 -5.04 9.12
N LEU A 43 0.69 -4.63 8.63
CA LEU A 43 0.86 -3.96 7.36
C LEU A 43 1.37 -4.99 6.36
N LEU A 44 0.60 -5.28 5.31
CA LEU A 44 1.01 -6.19 4.24
C LEU A 44 1.55 -5.37 3.07
N PHE A 45 2.63 -5.84 2.48
CA PHE A 45 3.25 -5.26 1.30
C PHE A 45 3.00 -6.21 0.14
N VAL A 46 1.95 -5.92 -0.61
CA VAL A 46 1.51 -6.73 -1.75
C VAL A 46 2.21 -6.22 -3.00
N ARG A 47 3.06 -7.05 -3.60
CA ARG A 47 3.86 -6.66 -4.74
C ARG A 47 2.97 -6.36 -5.95
N SER A 48 3.19 -5.20 -6.55
CA SER A 48 2.58 -4.81 -7.82
C SER A 48 3.53 -5.16 -8.95
N THR A 49 3.12 -6.03 -9.85
CA THR A 49 3.96 -6.48 -10.98
C THR A 49 3.54 -5.83 -12.30
N THR A 50 4.44 -5.83 -13.27
CA THR A 50 4.12 -5.40 -14.64
C THR A 50 3.00 -6.23 -15.26
N ALA A 51 2.88 -7.51 -14.88
CA ALA A 51 1.79 -8.37 -15.33
C ALA A 51 0.43 -7.89 -14.79
N ASP A 52 0.35 -7.50 -13.51
CA ASP A 52 -0.86 -6.93 -12.93
C ASP A 52 -1.28 -5.67 -13.68
N PHE A 53 -0.34 -4.75 -13.94
CA PHE A 53 -0.64 -3.52 -14.67
C PHE A 53 -1.08 -3.76 -16.12
N ARG A 54 -0.48 -4.74 -16.81
CA ARG A 54 -0.89 -5.12 -18.17
C ARG A 54 -2.30 -5.70 -18.19
N ARG A 55 -2.62 -6.59 -17.24
CA ARG A 55 -3.97 -7.16 -17.10
C ARG A 55 -5.00 -6.05 -16.87
N ILE A 56 -4.78 -5.20 -15.87
CA ILE A 56 -5.71 -4.12 -15.52
C ILE A 56 -5.84 -3.11 -16.68
N ALA A 57 -4.75 -2.79 -17.37
CA ALA A 57 -4.81 -1.90 -18.54
C ALA A 57 -5.66 -2.51 -19.68
N ALA A 58 -5.59 -3.83 -19.90
CA ALA A 58 -6.42 -4.52 -20.88
C ALA A 58 -7.90 -4.50 -20.48
N GLU A 59 -8.22 -4.78 -19.21
CA GLU A 59 -9.59 -4.71 -18.66
C GLU A 59 -10.17 -3.30 -18.77
N LEU A 60 -9.41 -2.27 -18.37
CA LEU A 60 -9.82 -0.87 -18.48
C LEU A 60 -10.02 -0.44 -19.93
N LYS A 61 -9.22 -0.95 -20.87
CA LYS A 61 -9.38 -0.68 -22.31
C LYS A 61 -10.65 -1.34 -22.86
N GLN A 62 -11.02 -2.53 -22.39
CA GLN A 62 -12.28 -3.18 -22.75
C GLN A 62 -13.47 -2.39 -22.19
N GLN A 63 -13.47 -2.08 -20.90
CA GLN A 63 -14.51 -1.27 -20.26
C GLN A 63 -14.69 0.12 -20.90
N ALA A 64 -13.60 0.76 -21.35
CA ALA A 64 -13.67 2.06 -22.03
C ALA A 64 -14.25 1.98 -23.45
N ARG A 65 -14.19 0.81 -24.10
CA ARG A 65 -14.90 0.57 -25.38
C ARG A 65 -16.39 0.40 -25.13
N ASP A 66 -16.77 -0.21 -24.02
CA ASP A 66 -18.16 -0.49 -23.66
C ASP A 66 -18.87 0.74 -23.05
N ALA A 67 -18.15 1.60 -22.31
CA ALA A 67 -18.71 2.70 -21.54
C ALA A 67 -18.87 4.04 -22.30
N GLY A 68 -18.75 4.05 -23.64
CA GLY A 68 -19.04 5.24 -24.45
C GLY A 68 -18.26 6.50 -24.07
N LYS A 69 -17.05 6.68 -24.64
CA LYS A 69 -16.20 7.90 -24.66
C LYS A 69 -16.76 9.16 -23.95
N GLY A 70 -16.74 9.19 -22.63
CA GLY A 70 -17.14 10.38 -21.89
C GLY A 70 -16.55 10.39 -20.50
N ARG A 71 -15.59 11.31 -20.26
CA ARG A 71 -15.12 11.76 -18.93
C ARG A 71 -14.03 10.97 -18.19
N ILE A 72 -13.46 9.89 -18.72
CA ILE A 72 -12.23 9.29 -18.12
C ILE A 72 -10.96 9.99 -18.65
N GLY A 73 -10.98 11.31 -18.70
CA GLY A 73 -9.89 12.16 -19.19
C GLY A 73 -8.88 12.45 -18.09
N GLN A 74 -7.59 12.33 -18.42
CA GLN A 74 -6.42 12.80 -17.67
C GLN A 74 -5.96 12.04 -16.41
N TRP A 75 -6.79 11.23 -15.72
CA TRP A 75 -6.21 10.40 -14.64
C TRP A 75 -5.30 9.32 -15.24
N GLY A 76 -3.98 9.41 -15.06
CA GLY A 76 -3.01 8.59 -15.79
C GLY A 76 -3.26 7.07 -15.68
N ALA A 77 -3.02 6.33 -16.77
CA ALA A 77 -3.29 4.88 -16.83
C ALA A 77 -2.60 4.09 -15.72
N GLN A 78 -1.40 4.50 -15.33
CA GLN A 78 -0.66 3.89 -14.22
C GLN A 78 -1.32 4.15 -12.86
N GLN A 79 -1.82 5.36 -12.61
CA GLN A 79 -2.51 5.68 -11.35
C GLN A 79 -3.85 4.93 -11.23
N ARG A 80 -4.60 4.82 -12.33
CA ARG A 80 -5.81 4.00 -12.40
C ARG A 80 -5.51 2.55 -12.06
N ALA A 81 -4.49 1.98 -12.71
CA ALA A 81 -4.16 0.58 -12.50
C ALA A 81 -3.67 0.30 -11.07
N GLN A 82 -2.91 1.23 -10.48
CA GLN A 82 -2.55 1.17 -9.06
C GLN A 82 -3.78 1.25 -8.13
N HIS A 83 -4.76 2.09 -8.47
CA HIS A 83 -5.98 2.22 -7.69
C HIS A 83 -6.87 0.98 -7.78
N VAL A 84 -7.07 0.42 -8.98
CA VAL A 84 -7.80 -0.84 -9.18
C VAL A 84 -7.14 -1.97 -8.41
N LEU A 85 -5.81 -2.08 -8.48
CA LEU A 85 -5.08 -3.09 -7.70
C LEU A 85 -5.27 -2.91 -6.19
N ALA A 86 -5.32 -1.67 -5.71
CA ALA A 86 -5.61 -1.38 -4.31
C ALA A 86 -7.04 -1.76 -3.91
N GLN A 87 -8.03 -1.54 -4.78
CA GLN A 87 -9.41 -2.00 -4.56
C GLN A 87 -9.51 -3.53 -4.55
N GLU A 88 -8.85 -4.22 -5.49
CA GLU A 88 -8.75 -5.69 -5.49
C GLU A 88 -8.12 -6.19 -4.18
N CYS A 89 -7.08 -5.50 -3.69
CA CYS A 89 -6.48 -5.84 -2.40
C CYS A 89 -7.43 -5.57 -1.22
N ALA A 90 -8.22 -4.50 -1.26
CA ALA A 90 -9.15 -4.18 -0.19
C ALA A 90 -10.28 -5.22 -0.05
N ALA A 91 -10.65 -5.88 -1.14
CA ALA A 91 -11.70 -6.90 -1.18
C ALA A 91 -11.22 -8.32 -0.85
N MET A 92 -9.91 -8.56 -0.77
CA MET A 92 -9.32 -9.89 -0.59
C MET A 92 -8.97 -10.16 0.88
N ALA A 93 -9.04 -11.44 1.29
CA ALA A 93 -8.62 -11.83 2.62
C ALA A 93 -7.11 -11.57 2.82
N PRO A 94 -6.67 -11.05 3.99
CA PRO A 94 -5.25 -10.78 4.26
C PRO A 94 -4.31 -11.98 4.10
N ALA A 95 -4.78 -13.19 4.43
CA ALA A 95 -4.01 -14.41 4.24
C ALA A 95 -3.74 -14.69 2.76
N ASP A 96 -4.75 -14.54 1.90
CA ASP A 96 -4.64 -14.75 0.45
C ASP A 96 -3.73 -13.71 -0.20
N LEU A 97 -3.79 -12.46 0.26
CA LEU A 97 -2.89 -11.40 -0.20
C LEU A 97 -1.43 -11.72 0.08
N LEU A 98 -1.13 -12.29 1.24
CA LEU A 98 0.23 -12.69 1.58
C LEU A 98 0.69 -13.89 0.74
N ALA A 99 -0.20 -14.85 0.49
CA ALA A 99 0.07 -16.03 -0.32
C ALA A 99 0.20 -15.75 -1.83
N ARG A 100 -0.40 -14.66 -2.34
CA ARG A 100 -0.43 -14.30 -3.77
C ARG A 100 0.95 -14.23 -4.42
N HIS A 101 2.00 -13.89 -3.68
CA HIS A 101 3.35 -13.82 -4.23
C HIS A 101 4.41 -14.06 -3.13
N PRO A 102 5.43 -14.90 -3.34
CA PRO A 102 6.40 -15.31 -2.30
C PRO A 102 7.27 -14.18 -1.75
N LYS A 103 7.31 -13.04 -2.45
CA LYS A 103 7.99 -11.80 -2.00
C LYS A 103 7.05 -10.78 -1.35
N ASN A 104 5.77 -11.10 -1.19
CA ASN A 104 4.90 -10.32 -0.32
C ASN A 104 5.36 -10.56 1.11
N PHE A 105 5.29 -9.51 1.92
CA PHE A 105 5.71 -9.60 3.31
C PHE A 105 4.78 -8.78 4.18
N ALA A 106 4.78 -9.10 5.48
CA ALA A 106 4.02 -8.36 6.46
C ALA A 106 4.92 -7.77 7.54
N ILE A 107 4.46 -6.67 8.11
CA ILE A 107 5.02 -6.06 9.32
C ILE A 107 3.92 -6.06 10.36
N ASP A 108 4.15 -6.72 11.50
CA ASP A 108 3.21 -6.67 12.62
C ASP A 108 3.12 -5.24 13.18
N ARG A 109 1.89 -4.73 13.34
CA ARG A 109 1.64 -3.38 13.88
C ARG A 109 2.24 -3.22 15.27
N ALA A 110 2.25 -4.26 16.10
CA ALA A 110 2.83 -4.22 17.44
C ALA A 110 4.34 -3.95 17.43
N THR A 111 5.03 -4.28 16.34
CA THR A 111 6.47 -4.02 16.20
C THR A 111 6.77 -2.61 15.71
N VAL A 112 5.78 -1.87 15.20
CA VAL A 112 5.97 -0.53 14.62
C VAL A 112 6.14 0.49 15.75
N THR A 113 7.34 1.05 15.86
CA THR A 113 7.67 2.05 16.89
C THR A 113 7.57 3.49 16.37
N LYS A 114 7.67 3.69 15.05
CA LYS A 114 7.58 5.02 14.44
C LYS A 114 7.13 4.96 12.98
N LEU A 115 6.18 5.82 12.62
CA LEU A 115 5.74 6.05 11.25
C LEU A 115 6.03 7.50 10.85
N LYS A 116 6.96 7.71 9.94
CA LYS A 116 7.35 9.07 9.52
C LYS A 116 7.02 9.29 8.05
N LEU A 117 6.19 10.28 7.79
CA LEU A 117 5.86 10.73 6.44
C LEU A 117 6.54 12.07 6.18
N LYS A 118 7.21 12.21 5.04
CA LYS A 118 7.89 13.45 4.67
C LYS A 118 7.78 13.69 3.18
N ARG A 119 7.54 14.94 2.81
CA ARG A 119 7.78 15.42 1.47
C ARG A 119 9.21 15.96 1.41
N VAL A 120 9.98 15.49 0.46
CA VAL A 120 11.35 15.95 0.22
C VAL A 120 11.34 16.63 -1.14
N GLU A 121 11.60 17.93 -1.12
CA GLU A 121 11.73 18.73 -2.33
C GLU A 121 13.21 19.01 -2.55
N ASN A 122 13.67 18.76 -3.77
CA ASN A 122 14.97 19.16 -4.28
C ASN A 122 14.74 20.02 -5.52
N TYR A 123 15.78 20.71 -6.00
CA TYR A 123 15.68 21.66 -7.13
C TYR A 123 14.98 21.08 -8.37
N GLU A 124 15.07 19.76 -8.59
CA GLU A 124 14.53 19.09 -9.78
C GLU A 124 13.32 18.18 -9.49
N THR A 125 13.11 17.77 -8.24
CA THR A 125 12.13 16.71 -7.93
C THR A 125 11.46 16.92 -6.58
N SER A 126 10.18 16.52 -6.49
CA SER A 126 9.49 16.36 -5.21
C SER A 126 9.14 14.88 -5.00
N GLU A 127 9.55 14.34 -3.86
CA GLU A 127 9.30 12.94 -3.48
C GLU A 127 8.54 12.86 -2.16
N ASN A 128 7.46 12.07 -2.14
CA ASN A 128 6.82 11.68 -0.88
C ASN A 128 7.50 10.43 -0.35
N ARG A 129 7.92 10.45 0.92
CA ARG A 129 8.66 9.37 1.58
C ARG A 129 7.92 8.88 2.81
N LEU A 130 7.88 7.57 2.98
CA LEU A 130 7.42 6.90 4.19
C LEU A 130 8.59 6.14 4.81
N SER A 131 8.81 6.33 6.11
CA SER A 131 9.71 5.52 6.90
C SER A 131 8.94 4.81 8.01
N ILE A 132 9.06 3.48 8.05
CA ILE A 132 8.44 2.64 9.08
C ILE A 132 9.57 2.06 9.92
N LYS A 133 9.74 2.57 11.14
CA LYS A 133 10.65 2.00 12.11
C LYS A 133 9.91 0.92 12.89
N THR A 134 10.47 -0.27 12.89
CA THR A 134 10.05 -1.39 13.74
C THR A 134 11.08 -1.60 14.85
N THR A 135 10.82 -2.52 15.77
CA THR A 135 11.79 -2.95 16.79
C THR A 135 13.09 -3.50 16.19
N GLY A 136 13.02 -4.20 15.04
CA GLY A 136 14.20 -4.82 14.42
C GLY A 136 14.73 -4.14 13.15
N LYS A 137 13.91 -3.36 12.44
CA LYS A 137 14.27 -2.84 11.11
C LYS A 137 13.62 -1.50 10.79
N ASN A 138 14.29 -0.68 9.97
CA ASN A 138 13.72 0.52 9.38
C ASN A 138 13.45 0.30 7.89
N TYR A 139 12.19 0.44 7.48
CA TYR A 139 11.75 0.34 6.09
C TYR A 139 11.62 1.74 5.51
N LYS A 140 12.30 2.01 4.40
CA LYS A 140 12.22 3.27 3.66
C LYS A 140 11.49 3.06 2.35
N LEU A 141 10.47 3.87 2.11
CA LEU A 141 9.61 3.78 0.94
C LEU A 141 9.43 5.14 0.26
N LEU A 142 9.25 5.12 -1.05
CA LEU A 142 8.70 6.24 -1.81
C LEU A 142 7.20 6.01 -2.04
N LEU A 143 6.41 7.07 -1.88
CA LEU A 143 4.98 7.07 -2.14
C LEU A 143 4.72 7.79 -3.46
N ASN A 144 4.53 7.02 -4.54
CA ASN A 144 4.38 7.58 -5.89
C ASN A 144 2.91 7.80 -6.29
N GLY A 145 1.97 7.23 -5.54
CA GLY A 145 0.53 7.24 -5.85
C GLY A 145 -0.33 8.02 -4.87
N ILE A 146 0.26 8.66 -3.85
CA ILE A 146 -0.50 9.36 -2.80
C ILE A 146 0.30 10.55 -2.22
N SER A 147 -0.40 11.59 -1.78
CA SER A 147 0.21 12.70 -1.05
C SER A 147 0.58 12.30 0.38
N VAL A 148 1.49 13.06 1.02
CA VAL A 148 1.82 12.85 2.44
C VAL A 148 0.61 13.06 3.34
N ALA A 149 -0.24 14.04 3.05
CA ALA A 149 -1.43 14.35 3.83
C ALA A 149 -2.45 13.21 3.77
N ASP A 150 -2.74 12.70 2.56
CA ASP A 150 -3.70 11.60 2.39
C ASP A 150 -3.16 10.29 2.97
N ALA A 151 -1.86 10.02 2.82
CA ALA A 151 -1.22 8.86 3.44
C ALA A 151 -1.33 8.93 4.96
N ARG A 152 -1.06 10.11 5.54
CA ARG A 152 -1.22 10.36 6.98
C ARG A 152 -2.65 10.11 7.42
N GLN A 153 -3.64 10.66 6.73
CA GLN A 153 -5.04 10.45 7.05
C GLN A 153 -5.43 8.97 6.96
N THR A 154 -4.93 8.26 5.95
CA THR A 154 -5.17 6.82 5.77
C THR A 154 -4.65 6.02 6.97
N PHE A 155 -3.43 6.27 7.43
CA PHE A 155 -2.88 5.61 8.63
C PHE A 155 -3.67 5.97 9.90
N LEU A 156 -4.05 7.25 10.07
CA LEU A 156 -4.82 7.69 11.23
C LEU A 156 -6.21 7.04 11.28
N ASN A 157 -6.91 6.98 10.15
CA ASN A 157 -8.22 6.34 10.02
C ASN A 157 -8.14 4.82 10.28
N ALA A 158 -7.03 4.18 9.91
CA ALA A 158 -6.75 2.78 10.22
C ALA A 158 -6.22 2.57 11.67
N GLY A 159 -6.22 3.60 12.51
CA GLY A 159 -5.82 3.51 13.92
C GLY A 159 -4.30 3.35 14.15
N LEU A 160 -3.47 3.58 13.14
CA LEU A 160 -2.00 3.64 13.28
C LEU A 160 -1.58 5.05 13.68
N LYS A 161 -1.73 5.36 14.97
CA LYS A 161 -1.37 6.67 15.56
C LYS A 161 0.09 6.73 16.06
N GLN A 162 0.75 5.58 16.19
CA GLN A 162 2.07 5.48 16.83
C GLN A 162 3.16 6.19 16.00
N GLY A 163 3.70 7.26 16.58
CA GLY A 163 4.89 7.96 16.07
C GLY A 163 4.68 8.73 14.77
N LEU A 164 3.43 9.10 14.44
CA LEU A 164 3.01 9.82 13.24
C LEU A 164 3.39 11.31 13.30
N LEU A 165 4.71 11.55 13.29
CA LEU A 165 5.36 12.87 13.28
C LEU A 165 5.61 13.35 11.85
#